data_AF-A0AAE4BS53-F1
#
_entry.id   AF-A0AAE4BS53-F1
#
_cell.length_a   1.000
_cell.length_b   1.000
_cell.length_c   1.000
_cell.angle_alpha   90.00
_cell.angle_beta   90.00
_cell.angle_gamma   90.00
#
_symmetry.space_group_name_H-M   'P 1'
#
loop_
_entity.id
_entity.type
_entity.pdbx_description
1 polymer ?
#
loop_
_entity_poly.entity_id
_entity_poly.type
_entity_poly.pdbx_seq_one_letter_code
_entity_poly.pdbx_strand_id
1 'polypeptide(L)'
;MNKEKKSISQLEGWSWNAEVPVEENSSYEEYNFYLLHNKPLKDYYPEDVYFMIGQESGLKFLVPVAIEFVSKDIFFKADDFSGDLLSRLLRVDDSFWERIPEYYKKIIYVIGKK
;
A
#
# COMPACT_ATOMS: atom_id res chain seq x y z
N MET A 1 -8.60 -7.96 17.54
CA MET A 1 -9.13 -8.52 16.26
C MET A 1 -7.99 -8.47 15.26
N ASN A 2 -7.57 -9.62 14.70
CA ASN A 2 -6.36 -9.71 13.87
C ASN A 2 -6.65 -9.14 12.47
N LYS A 3 -6.41 -7.83 12.28
CA LYS A 3 -6.67 -7.10 11.02
C LYS A 3 -5.87 -7.66 9.85
N GLU A 4 -4.70 -8.26 10.11
CA GLU A 4 -3.84 -8.82 9.08
C GLU A 4 -4.46 -10.04 8.39
N LYS A 5 -5.38 -10.74 9.07
CA LYS A 5 -6.12 -11.87 8.47
C LYS A 5 -7.25 -11.43 7.52
N LYS A 6 -7.51 -10.12 7.39
CA LYS A 6 -8.56 -9.57 6.53
C LYS A 6 -7.96 -8.96 5.27
N SER A 7 -8.74 -8.94 4.20
CA SER A 7 -8.41 -8.18 2.98
C SER A 7 -8.83 -6.72 3.09
N ILE A 8 -8.36 -5.87 2.16
CA ILE A 8 -8.79 -4.46 2.10
C ILE A 8 -10.30 -4.38 1.90
N SER A 9 -10.88 -5.20 1.01
CA SER A 9 -12.34 -5.27 0.80
C SER A 9 -13.10 -5.48 2.12
N GLN A 10 -12.62 -6.40 2.94
CA GLN A 10 -13.24 -6.72 4.24
C GLN A 10 -13.02 -5.63 5.30
N LEU A 11 -11.91 -4.90 5.22
CA LEU A 11 -11.57 -3.84 6.18
C LEU A 11 -12.32 -2.53 5.88
N GLU A 12 -12.55 -2.24 4.60
CA GLU A 12 -13.17 -0.99 4.14
C GLU A 12 -14.65 -1.17 3.75
N GLY A 13 -15.16 -2.42 3.73
CA GLY A 13 -16.51 -2.70 3.28
C GLY A 13 -16.69 -2.44 1.78
N TRP A 14 -15.60 -2.54 1.02
CA TRP A 14 -15.57 -2.28 -0.41
C TRP A 14 -15.93 -3.53 -1.22
N SER A 15 -16.54 -3.32 -2.38
CA SER A 15 -16.87 -4.38 -3.35
C SER A 15 -16.59 -3.90 -4.77
N TRP A 16 -16.20 -4.85 -5.63
CA TRP A 16 -16.00 -4.62 -7.05
C TRP A 16 -17.37 -4.59 -7.77
N ASN A 17 -17.67 -3.47 -8.44
CA ASN A 17 -18.99 -3.22 -9.04
C ASN A 17 -19.02 -3.41 -10.56
N ALA A 18 -17.96 -3.99 -11.14
CA ALA A 18 -17.87 -4.32 -12.56
C ALA A 18 -17.78 -5.84 -12.76
N GLU A 19 -17.65 -6.27 -14.01
CA GLU A 19 -17.28 -7.66 -14.31
C GLU A 19 -15.94 -7.98 -13.64
N VAL A 20 -15.84 -9.17 -13.02
CA VAL A 20 -14.62 -9.58 -12.35
C VAL A 20 -13.52 -9.71 -13.40
N PRO A 21 -12.40 -8.95 -13.27
CA PRO A 21 -11.33 -9.00 -14.26
C PRO A 21 -10.70 -10.39 -14.26
N VAL A 22 -10.46 -10.91 -15.46
CA VAL A 22 -9.61 -12.08 -15.71
C VAL A 22 -8.42 -11.67 -16.57
N GLU A 23 -7.34 -12.43 -16.50
CA GLU A 23 -6.08 -12.10 -17.17
C GLU A 23 -6.27 -11.88 -18.69
N GLU A 24 -7.23 -12.57 -19.31
CA GLU A 24 -7.49 -12.50 -20.76
C GLU A 24 -8.30 -11.27 -21.19
N ASN A 25 -9.02 -10.60 -20.29
CA ASN A 25 -9.96 -9.52 -20.65
C ASN A 25 -9.74 -8.20 -19.92
N SER A 26 -8.66 -8.08 -19.14
CA SER A 26 -8.38 -6.90 -18.32
C SER A 26 -6.93 -6.46 -18.43
N SER A 27 -6.64 -5.22 -18.04
CA SER A 27 -5.25 -4.81 -17.88
C SER A 27 -4.61 -5.54 -16.70
N TYR A 28 -3.28 -5.64 -16.70
CA TYR A 28 -2.54 -6.18 -15.57
C TYR A 28 -2.88 -5.45 -14.27
N GLU A 29 -3.02 -4.12 -14.33
CA GLU A 29 -3.33 -3.28 -13.18
C GLU A 29 -4.73 -3.57 -12.62
N GLU A 30 -5.75 -3.68 -13.49
CA GLU A 30 -7.11 -4.00 -13.07
C GLU A 30 -7.20 -5.39 -12.43
N TYR A 31 -6.60 -6.40 -13.08
CA TYR A 31 -6.55 -7.77 -12.57
C TYR A 31 -5.82 -7.84 -11.23
N ASN A 32 -4.61 -7.29 -11.16
CA ASN A 32 -3.79 -7.34 -9.96
C ASN A 32 -4.42 -6.54 -8.80
N PHE A 33 -5.01 -5.38 -9.08
CA PHE A 33 -5.75 -4.61 -8.09
C PHE A 33 -6.89 -5.43 -7.50
N TYR A 34 -7.71 -6.07 -8.34
CA TYR A 34 -8.80 -6.92 -7.86
C TYR A 34 -8.31 -8.09 -7.00
N LEU A 35 -7.25 -8.78 -7.43
CA LEU A 35 -6.67 -9.88 -6.65
C LEU A 35 -6.17 -9.41 -5.29
N LEU A 36 -5.39 -8.32 -5.25
CA LEU A 36 -4.82 -7.79 -4.01
C LEU A 36 -5.91 -7.28 -3.07
N HIS A 37 -6.94 -6.58 -3.58
CA HIS A 37 -8.03 -6.08 -2.73
C HIS A 37 -8.76 -7.20 -1.97
N ASN A 38 -8.75 -8.42 -2.51
CA ASN A 38 -9.34 -9.62 -1.92
C ASN A 38 -8.34 -10.51 -1.16
N LYS A 39 -7.03 -10.25 -1.29
CA LYS A 39 -5.96 -10.97 -0.59
C LYS A 39 -5.89 -10.52 0.88
N PRO A 40 -5.72 -11.42 1.86
CA PRO A 40 -5.47 -11.03 3.25
C PRO A 40 -4.16 -10.25 3.39
N LEU A 41 -4.16 -9.18 4.20
CA LEU A 41 -2.97 -8.32 4.37
C LEU A 41 -1.72 -9.07 4.86
N LYS A 42 -1.88 -10.12 5.67
CA LYS A 42 -0.77 -10.97 6.16
C LYS A 42 -0.01 -11.69 5.03
N ASP A 43 -0.65 -11.84 3.88
CA ASP A 43 -0.09 -12.57 2.73
C ASP A 43 0.53 -11.60 1.71
N TYR A 44 0.52 -10.28 1.98
CA TYR A 44 1.12 -9.27 1.11
C TYR A 44 2.64 -9.36 1.13
N TYR A 45 3.23 -9.24 -0.05
CA TYR A 45 4.65 -8.99 -0.23
C TYR A 45 4.93 -7.48 -0.32
N PRO A 46 6.19 -7.04 -0.19
CA PRO A 46 6.53 -5.63 -0.33
C PRO A 46 6.10 -5.03 -1.68
N GLU A 47 6.18 -5.79 -2.79
CA GLU A 47 5.65 -5.35 -4.09
C GLU A 47 4.14 -5.10 -4.09
N ASP A 48 3.37 -5.92 -3.36
CA ASP A 48 1.91 -5.76 -3.22
C ASP A 48 1.58 -4.45 -2.48
N VAL A 49 2.33 -4.17 -1.40
CA VAL A 49 2.21 -2.93 -0.61
C VAL A 49 2.55 -1.74 -1.49
N TYR A 50 3.65 -1.80 -2.23
CA TYR A 50 4.07 -0.75 -3.15
C TYR A 50 3.02 -0.49 -4.23
N PHE A 51 2.53 -1.54 -4.89
CA PHE A 51 1.51 -1.47 -5.93
C PHE A 51 0.23 -0.80 -5.39
N MET A 52 -0.35 -1.32 -4.31
CA MET A 52 -1.62 -0.83 -3.77
C MET A 52 -1.54 0.61 -3.24
N ILE A 53 -0.41 1.03 -2.66
CA ILE A 53 -0.22 2.44 -2.29
C ILE A 53 -0.25 3.35 -3.51
N GLY A 54 0.28 2.91 -4.66
CA GLY A 54 0.20 3.72 -5.89
C GLY A 54 -1.17 3.76 -6.53
N GLN A 55 -2.02 2.80 -6.21
CA GLN A 55 -3.45 2.82 -6.55
C GLN A 55 -4.27 3.60 -5.51
N GLU A 56 -3.62 4.24 -4.53
CA GLU A 56 -4.23 4.95 -3.40
C GLU A 56 -5.29 4.13 -2.64
N SER A 57 -5.14 2.79 -2.61
CA SER A 57 -6.10 1.88 -1.97
C SER A 57 -5.52 1.28 -0.69
N GLY A 58 -6.38 1.14 0.33
CA GLY A 58 -5.98 0.57 1.62
C GLY A 58 -4.93 1.38 2.37
N LEU A 59 -4.72 2.65 2.04
CA LEU A 59 -3.62 3.48 2.57
C LEU A 59 -3.56 3.48 4.10
N LYS A 60 -4.72 3.52 4.76
CA LYS A 60 -4.82 3.48 6.23
C LYS A 60 -4.14 2.25 6.85
N PHE A 61 -4.10 1.14 6.12
CA PHE A 61 -3.54 -0.13 6.57
C PHE A 61 -2.13 -0.36 6.00
N LEU A 62 -1.88 0.09 4.78
CA LEU A 62 -0.64 -0.18 4.06
C LEU A 62 0.47 0.84 4.30
N VAL A 63 0.14 2.12 4.50
CA VAL A 63 1.16 3.15 4.79
C VAL A 63 1.96 2.83 6.06
N PRO A 64 1.36 2.38 7.18
CA PRO A 64 2.12 1.96 8.35
C PRO A 64 3.11 0.83 8.07
N VAL A 65 2.71 -0.17 7.28
CA VAL A 65 3.55 -1.30 6.89
C VAL A 65 4.72 -0.82 6.04
N ALA A 66 4.45 0.06 5.06
CA ALA A 66 5.50 0.66 4.24
C ALA A 66 6.49 1.50 5.07
N ILE A 67 5.99 2.27 6.06
CA ILE A 67 6.82 3.02 7.01
C ILE A 67 7.75 2.08 7.79
N GLU A 68 7.28 0.91 8.22
CA GLU A 68 8.10 -0.08 8.91
C GLU A 68 9.25 -0.59 8.02
N PHE A 69 9.01 -0.84 6.73
CA PHE A 69 10.08 -1.21 5.80
C PHE A 69 11.11 -0.10 5.63
N VAL A 70 10.66 1.13 5.30
CA VAL A 70 11.60 2.25 5.06
C VAL A 70 12.31 2.74 6.32
N SER A 71 11.73 2.49 7.51
CA SER A 71 12.39 2.81 8.79
C SER A 71 13.62 1.94 9.07
N LYS A 72 13.67 0.74 8.50
CA LYS A 72 14.81 -0.19 8.60
C LYS A 72 15.87 0.15 7.54
N ASP A 73 15.43 0.50 6.34
CA ASP A 73 16.30 1.00 5.27
C ASP A 73 15.53 1.94 4.34
N ILE A 74 15.90 3.22 4.29
CA ILE A 74 15.22 4.20 3.40
C ILE A 74 15.43 3.86 1.91
N PHE A 75 16.43 3.05 1.57
CA PHE A 75 16.71 2.58 0.21
C PHE A 75 16.11 1.20 -0.08
N PHE A 76 15.20 0.73 0.78
CA PHE A 76 14.43 -0.50 0.57
C PHE A 76 13.84 -0.50 -0.84
N LYS A 77 14.09 -1.59 -1.58
CA LYS A 77 13.56 -1.84 -2.91
C LYS A 77 12.36 -2.77 -2.79
N ALA A 78 11.18 -2.28 -3.16
CA ALA A 78 9.95 -3.06 -3.19
C ALA A 78 9.63 -3.61 -4.58
N ASP A 79 10.07 -2.96 -5.66
CA ASP A 79 9.71 -3.33 -7.03
C ASP A 79 10.94 -3.22 -7.96
N ASP A 80 11.29 -2.00 -8.37
CA ASP A 80 12.23 -1.76 -9.47
C ASP A 80 13.56 -1.17 -9.03
N PHE A 81 13.57 -0.24 -8.08
CA PHE A 81 14.77 0.52 -7.71
C PHE A 81 14.90 0.80 -6.21
N SER A 82 16.14 0.97 -5.74
CA SER A 82 16.41 1.28 -4.33
C SER A 82 15.73 2.58 -3.90
N GLY A 83 14.89 2.51 -2.85
CA GLY A 83 14.14 3.65 -2.33
C GLY A 83 12.82 3.92 -3.07
N ASP A 84 12.39 3.04 -3.96
CA ASP A 84 11.11 3.14 -4.66
C ASP A 84 9.92 3.20 -3.69
N LEU A 85 9.94 2.46 -2.59
CA LEU A 85 8.87 2.47 -1.60
C LEU A 85 8.77 3.81 -0.87
N LEU A 86 9.90 4.45 -0.56
CA LEU A 86 9.90 5.79 0.01
C LEU A 86 9.37 6.81 -1.03
N SER A 87 9.85 6.73 -2.27
CA SER A 87 9.36 7.57 -3.37
C SER A 87 7.84 7.43 -3.56
N ARG A 88 7.33 6.20 -3.46
CA ARG A 88 5.90 5.89 -3.54
C ARG A 88 5.11 6.50 -2.40
N LEU A 89 5.59 6.39 -1.16
CA LEU A 89 4.97 7.03 0.01
C LEU A 89 4.91 8.55 -0.14
N LEU A 90 5.99 9.18 -0.58
CA LEU A 90 6.06 10.64 -0.73
C LEU A 90 5.15 11.20 -1.84
N ARG A 91 4.57 10.34 -2.68
CA ARG A 91 3.63 10.72 -3.75
C ARG A 91 2.17 10.52 -3.38
N VAL A 92 1.88 9.92 -2.22
CA VAL A 92 0.50 9.80 -1.72
C VAL A 92 -0.07 11.19 -1.49
N ASP A 93 -1.31 11.41 -1.93
CA ASP A 93 -2.01 12.70 -1.81
C ASP A 93 -1.94 13.31 -0.40
N ASP A 94 -1.71 14.62 -0.34
CA ASP A 94 -1.53 15.37 0.92
C ASP A 94 -2.73 15.22 1.87
N SER A 95 -3.95 15.06 1.33
CA SER A 95 -5.16 14.88 2.14
C SER A 95 -5.11 13.61 2.99
N PHE A 96 -4.36 12.57 2.57
CA PHE A 96 -4.13 11.40 3.41
C PHE A 96 -3.30 11.76 4.66
N TRP A 97 -2.20 12.48 4.48
CA TRP A 97 -1.29 12.86 5.55
C TRP A 97 -1.94 13.83 6.54
N GLU A 98 -2.75 14.76 6.04
CA GLU A 98 -3.55 15.68 6.87
C GLU A 98 -4.55 14.93 7.76
N ARG A 99 -5.17 13.86 7.23
CA ARG A 99 -6.13 13.03 7.97
C ARG A 99 -5.46 12.13 9.01
N ILE A 100 -4.18 11.82 8.86
CA ILE A 100 -3.43 10.94 9.76
C ILE A 100 -2.06 11.54 10.13
N PRO A 101 -2.03 12.63 10.94
CA PRO A 101 -0.79 13.34 11.25
C PRO A 101 0.27 12.49 11.96
N GLU A 102 -0.12 11.40 12.65
CA GLU A 102 0.86 10.51 13.27
C GLU A 102 1.74 9.77 12.26
N TYR A 103 1.22 9.42 11.08
CA TYR A 103 2.01 8.75 10.05
C TYR A 103 2.93 9.74 9.34
N TYR A 104 2.47 10.97 9.15
CA TYR A 104 3.31 12.05 8.65
C TYR A 104 4.52 12.30 9.56
N LYS A 105 4.31 12.40 10.88
CA LYS A 105 5.42 12.57 11.84
C LYS A 105 6.41 11.41 11.78
N LYS A 106 5.93 10.17 11.62
CA LYS A 106 6.80 8.99 11.51
C LYS A 106 7.66 9.04 10.26
N ILE A 107 7.07 9.34 9.09
CA ILE A 107 7.84 9.36 7.84
C ILE A 107 8.88 10.49 7.83
N ILE A 108 8.52 11.68 8.32
CA ILE A 108 9.48 12.79 8.48
C ILE A 108 10.63 12.42 9.43
N TYR A 109 10.33 11.75 10.54
CA TYR A 109 11.36 11.28 11.47
C TYR A 109 12.28 10.22 10.85
N VAL A 110 11.76 9.31 10.03
CA VAL A 110 12.57 8.33 9.29
C VAL A 110 13.50 9.03 8.30
N ILE A 111 13.01 10.02 7.56
CA ILE A 111 13.80 10.78 6.58
C ILE A 111 14.89 11.60 7.27
N GLY A 112 14.56 12.28 8.37
CA GLY A 112 15.51 13.16 9.08
C GLY A 112 16.60 12.46 9.89
N LYS A 113 16.62 11.12 9.92
CA LYS A 113 17.65 10.32 10.61
C LYS A 113 18.89 10.00 9.78
N LYS A 114 18.84 10.22 8.47
CA LYS A 114 19.98 10.04 7.57
C LYS A 114 20.65 11.37 7.29
#